data_AF-A0A957ZIB4-F1
#
_entry.id   AF-A0A957ZIB4-F1
#
_cell.length_a   1.000
_cell.length_b   1.000
_cell.length_c   1.000
_cell.angle_alpha   90.00
_cell.angle_beta   90.00
_cell.angle_gamma   90.00
#
_symmetry.space_group_name_H-M   'P 1'
#
loop_
_entity.id
_entity.type
_entity.pdbx_description
1 polymer ?
#
loop_
_entity_poly.entity_id
_entity_poly.type
_entity_poly.pdbx_seq_one_letter_code
_entity_poly.pdbx_strand_id
1 'polypeptide(L)'
;MIAAWTLSAAAVISGVVYIWTTYAGTQTQRYLFKPLTTGLILLVVLTLPDPVSALYRGLVAAGIIFSLAGDVFLMLPGNTFVWGLVSFLVAHLFYIGAYV
;
A
#
# COMPACT_ATOMS: atom_id res chain seq x y z
N MET A 1 -10.26 14.48 10.31
CA MET A 1 -8.94 15.14 10.14
C MET A 1 -7.87 14.59 11.06
N ILE A 2 -8.01 14.64 12.40
CA ILE A 2 -7.00 14.14 13.36
C ILE A 2 -6.59 12.68 13.08
N ALA A 3 -7.55 11.80 12.78
CA ALA A 3 -7.29 10.40 12.42
C ALA A 3 -6.42 10.24 11.14
N ALA A 4 -6.57 11.10 10.13
CA ALA A 4 -5.77 11.01 8.92
C ALA A 4 -4.31 11.44 9.18
N TRP A 5 -4.10 12.45 10.02
CA TRP A 5 -2.77 12.89 10.44
C TRP A 5 -2.05 11.82 11.27
N THR A 6 -2.75 11.17 12.20
CA THR A 6 -2.16 10.10 13.02
C THR A 6 -1.85 8.87 12.18
N LEU A 7 -2.73 8.47 11.26
CA LEU A 7 -2.49 7.36 10.34
C LEU A 7 -1.33 7.65 9.38
N SER A 8 -1.22 8.89 8.88
CA SER A 8 -0.11 9.30 8.01
C SER A 8 1.23 9.29 8.76
N ALA A 9 1.26 9.81 9.99
CA ALA A 9 2.45 9.74 10.84
C ALA A 9 2.83 8.29 11.16
N ALA A 10 1.85 7.44 11.46
CA ALA A 10 2.07 6.00 11.67
C ALA A 10 2.59 5.31 10.41
N ALA A 11 2.11 5.67 9.22
CA ALA A 11 2.59 5.14 7.94
C ALA A 11 4.06 5.53 7.68
N VAL A 12 4.43 6.79 7.97
CA VAL A 12 5.84 7.25 7.84
C VAL A 12 6.74 6.50 8.82
N ILE A 13 6.34 6.39 10.09
CA ILE A 13 7.11 5.67 11.11
C ILE A 13 7.24 4.18 10.72
N SER A 14 6.14 3.56 10.30
CA SER A 14 6.11 2.18 9.79
C SER A 14 7.06 1.98 8.61
N GLY A 15 7.09 2.93 7.65
CA GLY A 15 7.99 2.89 6.50
C GLY A 15 9.46 3.01 6.90
N VAL A 16 9.80 3.90 7.84
CA VAL A 16 11.17 4.02 8.37
C VAL A 16 11.61 2.73 9.09
N VAL A 17 10.72 2.13 9.88
CA VAL A 17 10.97 0.83 10.54
C VAL A 17 11.11 -0.29 9.51
N TYR A 18 10.32 -0.29 8.42
CA TYR A 18 10.47 -1.24 7.33
C TYR A 18 11.84 -1.15 6.64
N ILE A 19 12.32 0.07 6.36
CA ILE A 19 13.65 0.29 5.80
C ILE A 19 14.70 -0.23 6.77
N TRP A 20 14.61 0.10 8.05
CA TRP A 20 15.57 -0.35 9.06
C TRP A 20 15.58 -1.88 9.24
N THR A 21 14.42 -2.52 9.28
CA THR A 21 14.28 -3.99 9.34
C THR A 21 14.72 -4.68 8.06
N THR A 22 14.76 -3.98 6.92
CA THR A 22 15.32 -4.53 5.68
C THR A 22 16.85 -4.65 5.75
N TYR A 23 17.52 -3.76 6.49
CA TYR A 23 18.98 -3.81 6.68
C TYR A 23 19.42 -4.64 7.89
N ALA A 24 18.62 -4.70 8.96
CA ALA A 24 19.02 -5.30 10.24
C ALA A 24 18.08 -6.41 10.77
N GLY A 25 16.95 -6.67 10.10
CA GLY A 25 15.88 -7.55 10.60
C GLY A 25 15.82 -8.93 9.95
N THR A 26 14.95 -9.77 10.49
CA THR A 26 14.67 -11.12 9.98
C THR A 26 13.67 -11.09 8.83
N GLN A 27 13.70 -12.09 7.94
CA GLN A 27 12.77 -12.18 6.79
C GLN A 27 11.30 -12.01 7.23
N THR A 28 10.91 -12.61 8.35
CA THR A 28 9.55 -12.53 8.93
C THR A 28 9.10 -11.10 9.24
N GLN A 29 10.01 -10.23 9.72
CA GLN A 29 9.70 -8.83 9.97
C GLN A 29 9.42 -8.06 8.68
N ARG A 30 10.14 -8.39 7.59
CA ARG A 30 9.92 -7.78 6.27
C ARG A 30 8.54 -8.12 5.71
N TYR A 31 8.07 -9.36 5.91
CA TYR A 31 6.72 -9.79 5.53
C TYR A 31 5.60 -9.12 6.33
N LEU A 32 5.88 -8.65 7.55
CA LEU A 32 4.87 -8.01 8.40
C LEU A 32 4.82 -6.50 8.18
N PHE A 33 5.98 -5.84 8.19
CA PHE A 33 6.03 -4.37 8.13
C PHE A 33 5.65 -3.83 6.76
N LYS A 34 5.96 -4.54 5.66
CA LYS A 34 5.65 -4.06 4.32
C LYS A 34 4.14 -4.02 4.01
N PRO A 35 3.34 -5.07 4.27
CA PRO A 35 1.89 -4.99 4.13
C PRO A 35 1.24 -3.99 5.10
N LEU A 36 1.81 -3.83 6.30
CA LEU A 36 1.31 -2.91 7.31
C LEU A 36 1.44 -1.45 6.84
N THR A 37 2.57 -1.06 6.25
CA THR A 37 2.74 0.30 5.72
C THR A 37 1.70 0.61 4.65
N THR A 38 1.54 -0.28 3.65
CA THR A 38 0.58 -0.07 2.56
C THR A 38 -0.88 -0.14 3.05
N GLY A 39 -1.17 -0.97 4.05
CA GLY A 39 -2.48 -1.01 4.70
C GLY A 39 -2.81 0.27 5.49
N LEU A 40 -1.83 0.88 6.15
CA LEU A 40 -2.01 2.19 6.81
C LEU A 40 -2.34 3.28 5.77
N ILE A 41 -1.67 3.27 4.62
CA ILE A 41 -1.96 4.20 3.51
C ILE A 41 -3.40 3.99 3.01
N LEU A 42 -3.85 2.74 2.87
CA LEU A 42 -5.25 2.44 2.50
C LEU A 42 -6.24 3.00 3.53
N LEU A 43 -5.95 2.86 4.83
CA LEU A 43 -6.79 3.40 5.89
C LEU A 43 -6.84 4.94 5.87
N VAL A 44 -5.76 5.63 5.49
CA VAL A 44 -5.79 7.09 5.29
C VAL A 44 -6.80 7.45 4.21
N VAL A 45 -6.76 6.79 3.05
CA VAL A 45 -7.71 7.02 1.95
C VAL A 45 -9.15 6.78 2.40
N LEU A 46 -9.38 5.77 3.24
CA LEU A 46 -10.72 5.42 3.74
C LEU A 46 -11.22 6.28 4.90
N THR A 47 -10.37 7.08 5.55
CA THR A 47 -10.77 7.90 6.71
C THR A 47 -10.78 9.40 6.41
N LEU A 48 -10.44 9.80 5.18
CA LEU A 48 -10.55 11.17 4.72
C LEU A 48 -12.04 11.61 4.70
N PRO A 49 -12.41 12.68 5.44
CA PRO A 49 -13.81 13.13 5.57
C PRO A 49 -14.39 13.68 4.27
N ASP A 50 -13.57 14.43 3.51
CA ASP A 50 -13.99 15.17 2.32
C ASP A 50 -13.25 14.64 1.08
N PRO A 51 -13.71 13.53 0.48
CA PRO A 51 -13.13 13.05 -0.76
C PRO A 51 -13.51 13.96 -1.93
N VAL A 52 -12.56 14.23 -2.82
CA VAL A 52 -12.77 14.99 -4.07
C VAL A 52 -13.93 14.41 -4.89
N SER A 53 -14.02 13.07 -4.95
CA SER A 53 -15.22 12.35 -5.38
C SER A 53 -15.21 10.92 -4.82
N ALA A 54 -16.40 10.32 -4.70
CA ALA A 54 -16.52 8.93 -4.27
C ALA A 54 -15.86 7.96 -5.25
N LEU A 55 -15.96 8.25 -6.56
CA LEU A 55 -15.32 7.47 -7.62
C LEU A 55 -13.79 7.52 -7.53
N TYR A 56 -13.22 8.73 -7.39
CA TYR A 56 -11.79 8.94 -7.21
C TYR A 56 -11.26 8.13 -6.03
N ARG A 57 -11.93 8.24 -4.88
CA ARG A 57 -11.54 7.50 -3.67
C ARG A 57 -11.61 5.99 -3.87
N GLY A 58 -12.64 5.49 -4.54
CA GLY A 58 -12.79 4.07 -4.87
C GLY A 58 -11.67 3.54 -5.76
N LEU A 59 -11.34 4.28 -6.82
CA LEU A 59 -10.28 3.91 -7.76
C LEU A 59 -8.89 3.96 -7.11
N VAL A 60 -8.59 4.99 -6.32
CA VAL A 60 -7.34 5.06 -5.56
C VAL A 60 -7.24 3.93 -4.53
N ALA A 61 -8.32 3.63 -3.80
CA ALA A 61 -8.34 2.52 -2.85
C ALA A 61 -8.13 1.17 -3.55
N ALA A 62 -8.78 0.94 -4.70
CA ALA A 62 -8.56 -0.27 -5.51
C ALA A 62 -7.10 -0.38 -5.97
N GLY A 63 -6.50 0.71 -6.48
CA GLY A 63 -5.09 0.73 -6.87
C GLY A 63 -4.14 0.39 -5.72
N ILE A 64 -4.43 0.87 -4.51
CA ILE A 64 -3.63 0.54 -3.31
C ILE A 64 -3.76 -0.94 -2.95
N ILE A 65 -4.97 -1.52 -3.02
CA ILE A 65 -5.19 -2.96 -2.77
C ILE A 65 -4.39 -3.82 -3.77
N PHE A 66 -4.40 -3.48 -5.05
CA PHE A 66 -3.64 -4.21 -6.07
C PHE A 66 -2.12 -4.02 -5.92
N SER A 67 -1.68 -2.82 -5.50
CA SER A 67 -0.27 -2.56 -5.18
C SER A 67 0.19 -3.40 -3.98
N LEU A 68 -0.65 -3.52 -2.95
CA LEU A 68 -0.41 -4.39 -1.80
C LEU A 68 -0.33 -5.87 -2.20
N ALA A 69 -1.24 -6.34 -3.05
CA ALA A 69 -1.20 -7.70 -3.58
C ALA A 69 0.10 -7.94 -4.37
N GLY A 70 0.51 -6.98 -5.20
CA GLY A 70 1.78 -7.02 -5.94
C GLY A 70 2.98 -7.16 -5.01
N ASP A 71 3.02 -6.36 -3.94
CA ASP A 71 4.06 -6.44 -2.92
C ASP A 71 4.13 -7.81 -2.24
N VAL A 72 2.98 -8.42 -1.91
CA VAL A 72 2.91 -9.75 -1.32
C VAL A 72 3.44 -10.81 -2.29
N PHE A 73 3.02 -10.78 -3.56
CA PHE A 73 3.50 -11.72 -4.57
C PHE A 73 4.99 -11.62 -4.86
N LEU A 74 5.56 -10.40 -4.81
CA LEU A 74 7.00 -10.20 -4.94
C LEU A 74 7.79 -10.72 -3.73
N MET A 75 7.17 -10.79 -2.55
CA MET A 75 7.83 -11.26 -1.35
C MET A 75 7.82 -12.79 -1.23
N LEU A 76 6.73 -13.46 -1.62
CA LEU A 76 6.58 -14.91 -1.47
C LEU A 76 7.72 -15.71 -2.15
N PRO A 77 8.24 -16.77 -1.50
CA PRO A 77 9.28 -17.60 -2.09
C PRO A 77 8.68 -18.45 -3.22
N GLY A 78 9.05 -18.15 -4.47
CA GLY A 78 8.56 -18.87 -5.65
C GLY A 78 8.66 -18.04 -6.93
N ASN A 79 8.11 -18.56 -8.03
CA ASN A 79 8.06 -17.86 -9.32
C ASN A 79 6.85 -16.89 -9.42
N THR A 80 6.51 -16.21 -8.32
CA THR A 80 5.37 -15.29 -8.23
C THR A 80 5.70 -13.86 -8.67
N PHE A 81 6.94 -13.62 -9.11
CA PHE A 81 7.39 -12.32 -9.58
C PHE A 81 6.49 -11.73 -10.67
N VAL A 82 6.12 -12.54 -11.67
CA VAL A 82 5.25 -12.11 -12.78
C VAL A 82 3.85 -11.74 -12.28
N TRP A 83 3.29 -12.50 -11.33
CA TRP A 83 2.00 -12.18 -10.70
C TRP A 83 2.04 -10.87 -9.91
N GLY A 84 3.18 -10.59 -9.27
CA GLY A 84 3.45 -9.30 -8.66
C GLY A 84 3.40 -8.16 -9.68
N LEU A 85 4.11 -8.31 -10.80
CA LEU A 85 4.17 -7.31 -11.86
C LEU A 85 2.80 -7.06 -12.51
N VAL A 86 2.02 -8.10 -12.78
CA VAL A 86 0.65 -7.99 -13.30
C VAL A 86 -0.25 -7.23 -12.30
N SER A 87 -0.13 -7.52 -11.01
CA SER A 87 -0.89 -6.82 -9.97
C SER A 87 -0.54 -5.32 -9.93
N PHE A 88 0.75 -4.98 -10.06
CA PHE A 88 1.17 -3.58 -10.19
C PHE A 88 0.62 -2.92 -11.45
N LEU A 89 0.63 -3.61 -12.60
CA LEU A 89 0.05 -3.07 -13.82
C LEU A 89 -1.44 -2.74 -13.64
N VAL A 90 -2.20 -3.65 -13.04
CA VAL A 90 -3.62 -3.44 -12.74
C VAL A 90 -3.82 -2.26 -11.78
N ALA A 91 -2.97 -2.14 -10.75
CA ALA A 91 -3.00 -0.98 -9.86
C ALA A 91 -2.83 0.35 -10.61
N HIS A 92 -1.92 0.41 -11.59
CA HIS A 92 -1.69 1.61 -12.40
C HIS A 92 -2.90 1.95 -13.27
N LEU A 93 -3.63 0.97 -13.80
CA LEU A 93 -4.87 1.23 -14.55
C LEU A 93 -5.93 1.90 -13.67
N PHE A 94 -6.06 1.47 -12.42
CA PHE A 94 -6.95 2.13 -11.46
C PHE A 94 -6.51 3.56 -11.15
N TYR A 95 -5.21 3.80 -10.98
CA TYR A 95 -4.70 5.15 -10.78
C TYR A 95 -4.93 6.04 -12.00
N ILE A 96 -4.68 5.56 -13.22
CA ILE A 96 -4.96 6.32 -14.45
C ILE A 96 -6.45 6.69 -14.50
N GLY A 97 -7.35 5.74 -14.24
CA GLY A 97 -8.79 6.02 -14.21
C GLY A 97 -9.21 6.99 -13.10
N ALA A 98 -8.43 7.13 -12.02
CA ALA A 98 -8.71 8.10 -10.97
C ALA A 98 -8.35 9.54 -11.38
N TYR A 99 -7.32 9.71 -12.21
CA TYR A 99 -6.78 11.02 -12.57
C TYR A 99 -7.18 11.51 -13.97
N VAL A 100 -7.97 10.73 -14.72
CA VAL A 100 -8.60 11.10 -16.00
C VAL A 100 -10.05 11.48 -15.75
#